data_AF-A0A7M3Z924-F1
#
_entry.id   AF-A0A7M3Z924-F1
#
_cell.length_a   1.000
_cell.length_b   1.000
_cell.length_c   1.000
_cell.angle_alpha   90.00
_cell.angle_beta   90.00
_cell.angle_gamma   90.00
#
_symmetry.space_group_name_H-M   'P 1'
#
loop_
_entity.id
_entity.type
_entity.pdbx_description
1 polymer ?
#
loop_
_entity_poly.entity_id
_entity_poly.type
_entity_poly.pdbx_seq_one_letter_code
_entity_poly.pdbx_strand_id
1 'polypeptide(L)'
;MSWLASAFAPRRDHKGMSTPSYAARWFLPVCMVLVGGWAWGLTEGNLLMWSALTVMVATPVLSLGWYLIGLISTRFEPLYILEKAETAHKARIERKKNRKTARMNGESRI
;
A
#
# COMPACT_ATOMS: atom_id res chain seq x y z
N MET A 1 1.94 -9.05 -15.37
CA MET A 1 1.96 -8.52 -13.99
C MET A 1 1.55 -9.63 -13.05
N SER A 2 2.34 -9.99 -12.04
CA SER A 2 1.91 -11.00 -11.07
C SER A 2 0.74 -10.45 -10.25
N TRP A 3 -0.29 -11.25 -10.00
CA TRP A 3 -1.48 -10.85 -9.23
C TRP A 3 -1.10 -10.33 -7.83
N LEU A 4 -0.04 -10.91 -7.25
CA LEU A 4 0.60 -10.48 -6.00
C LEU A 4 1.13 -9.04 -6.08
N ALA A 5 1.82 -8.67 -7.18
CA ALA A 5 2.26 -7.30 -7.37
C ALA A 5 1.09 -6.34 -7.49
N SER A 6 -0.02 -6.73 -8.13
CA SER A 6 -1.21 -5.87 -8.22
C SER A 6 -1.91 -5.67 -6.86
N ALA A 7 -1.90 -6.68 -5.98
CA ALA A 7 -2.56 -6.62 -4.68
C ALA A 7 -1.73 -5.89 -3.61
N PHE A 8 -0.41 -6.11 -3.59
CA PHE A 8 0.49 -5.64 -2.53
C PHE A 8 1.34 -4.42 -2.91
N ALA A 9 1.49 -4.08 -4.20
CA ALA A 9 2.28 -2.93 -4.57
C ALA A 9 1.63 -1.63 -4.06
N PRO A 10 2.41 -0.76 -3.40
CA PRO A 10 1.94 0.56 -3.00
C PRO A 10 1.73 1.40 -4.26
N ARG A 11 0.65 2.17 -4.29
CA ARG A 11 0.34 3.00 -5.46
C ARG A 11 0.91 4.41 -5.27
N ARG A 12 1.83 4.83 -6.14
CA ARG A 12 2.41 6.18 -6.07
C ARG A 12 1.53 7.20 -6.78
N ASP A 13 1.24 8.26 -6.04
CA ASP A 13 0.60 9.47 -6.58
C ASP A 13 1.63 10.41 -7.23
N HIS A 14 1.17 11.35 -8.04
CA HIS A 14 1.96 12.37 -8.72
C HIS A 14 2.77 13.27 -7.77
N LYS A 15 2.34 13.39 -6.50
CA LYS A 15 3.07 14.08 -5.41
C LYS A 15 4.15 13.21 -4.75
N GLY A 16 4.32 11.96 -5.15
CA GLY A 16 5.24 11.00 -4.52
C GLY A 16 4.70 10.38 -3.23
N MET A 17 3.44 10.66 -2.86
CA MET A 17 2.77 10.02 -1.75
C MET A 17 2.39 8.58 -2.14
N SER A 18 2.81 7.61 -1.34
CA SER A 18 2.43 6.21 -1.51
C SER A 18 1.05 6.01 -0.89
N THR A 19 0.03 5.83 -1.74
CA THR A 19 -1.28 5.36 -1.27
C THR A 19 -1.21 3.88 -0.88
N PRO A 20 -1.92 3.49 0.19
CA PRO A 20 -1.93 2.10 0.66
C PRO A 20 -2.40 1.14 -0.43
N SER A 21 -1.83 -0.06 -0.42
CA SER A 21 -2.11 -1.12 -1.40
C SER A 21 -3.57 -1.58 -1.33
N TYR A 22 -4.05 -2.25 -2.39
CA TYR A 22 -5.40 -2.82 -2.40
C TYR A 22 -5.59 -3.86 -1.29
N ALA A 23 -4.55 -4.63 -0.98
CA ALA A 23 -4.57 -5.57 0.15
C ALA A 23 -4.85 -4.86 1.48
N ALA A 24 -4.20 -3.72 1.74
CA ALA A 24 -4.44 -2.95 2.97
C ALA A 24 -5.86 -2.39 3.06
N ARG A 25 -6.46 -1.99 1.92
CA ARG A 25 -7.83 -1.46 1.87
C ARG A 25 -8.89 -2.50 2.24
N TRP A 26 -8.74 -3.73 1.74
CA TRP A 26 -9.67 -4.82 2.02
C TRP A 26 -9.41 -5.51 3.35
N PHE A 27 -8.26 -5.27 3.98
CA PHE A 27 -7.88 -5.98 5.19
C PHE A 27 -8.84 -5.73 6.35
N LEU A 28 -9.33 -4.50 6.54
CA LEU A 28 -10.24 -4.17 7.63
C LEU A 28 -11.59 -4.93 7.54
N PRO A 29 -12.36 -4.83 6.43
CA PRO A 29 -13.63 -5.55 6.34
C PRO A 29 -13.45 -7.07 6.40
N VAL A 30 -12.38 -7.61 5.78
CA VAL A 30 -12.08 -9.04 5.86
C VAL A 30 -11.78 -9.47 7.30
N CYS A 31 -10.97 -8.70 8.02
CA CYS A 31 -10.66 -8.97 9.43
C CYS A 31 -11.92 -8.92 10.29
N MET A 32 -12.78 -7.91 10.09
CA MET A 32 -14.04 -7.78 10.84
C MET A 32 -14.99 -8.95 10.60
N VAL A 33 -15.13 -9.41 9.36
CA VAL A 33 -15.99 -10.57 9.04
C VAL A 33 -15.44 -11.86 9.62
N LEU A 34 -14.12 -12.10 9.53
CA LEU A 34 -13.50 -13.31 10.07
C LEU A 34 -13.57 -13.36 11.59
N VAL A 35 -13.15 -12.28 12.27
CA VAL A 35 -13.15 -12.21 13.74
C VAL A 35 -14.58 -12.18 14.27
N GLY A 36 -15.48 -11.41 13.66
CA GLY A 36 -16.88 -11.34 14.04
C GLY A 36 -17.61 -12.67 13.83
N GLY A 37 -17.38 -13.35 12.70
CA GLY A 37 -17.94 -14.67 12.43
C GLY A 37 -17.48 -15.72 13.44
N TRP A 38 -16.20 -15.71 13.80
CA TRP A 38 -15.65 -16.60 14.82
C TRP A 38 -16.17 -16.29 16.23
N ALA A 39 -16.21 -15.00 16.61
CA ALA A 39 -16.69 -14.55 17.92
C ALA A 39 -18.18 -14.87 18.14
N TRP A 40 -18.97 -14.99 17.07
CA TRP A 40 -20.41 -15.31 17.16
C TRP A 40 -20.67 -16.66 17.83
N GLY A 41 -19.90 -17.69 17.46
CA GLY A 41 -20.04 -19.02 18.05
C GLY A 41 -19.66 -19.09 19.54
N LEU A 42 -18.79 -18.19 20.00
CA LEU A 42 -18.28 -18.17 21.37
C LEU A 42 -19.15 -17.38 22.34
N THR A 43 -19.99 -16.48 21.82
CA THR A 43 -20.75 -15.52 22.63
C THR A 43 -22.22 -15.89 22.78
N GLU A 44 -22.62 -17.04 22.24
CA GLU A 44 -23.97 -17.63 22.36
C GLU A 44 -25.10 -16.63 22.03
N GLY A 45 -24.86 -15.72 21.08
CA GLY A 45 -25.83 -14.71 20.66
C GLY A 45 -25.90 -13.46 21.55
N ASN A 46 -25.05 -13.33 22.57
CA ASN A 46 -24.92 -12.09 23.33
C ASN A 46 -24.21 -11.01 22.51
N LEU A 47 -24.98 -10.05 21.98
CA LEU A 47 -24.49 -8.95 21.13
C LEU A 47 -23.42 -8.08 21.80
N LEU A 48 -23.56 -7.80 23.10
CA LEU A 48 -22.63 -6.95 23.81
C LEU A 48 -21.27 -7.66 23.95
N MET A 49 -21.30 -8.92 24.38
CA MET A 49 -20.10 -9.74 24.55
C MET A 49 -19.45 -10.03 23.20
N TRP A 50 -20.26 -10.28 22.15
CA TRP A 50 -19.79 -10.45 20.78
C TRP A 50 -19.02 -9.23 20.26
N SER A 51 -19.61 -8.03 20.40
CA SER A 51 -18.98 -6.79 19.94
C SER A 51 -17.69 -6.49 20.70
N ALA A 52 -17.69 -6.68 22.03
CA ALA A 52 -16.51 -6.49 22.87
C ALA A 52 -15.38 -7.46 22.50
N LEU A 53 -15.68 -8.75 22.35
CA LEU A 53 -14.70 -9.76 21.95
C LEU A 53 -14.16 -9.49 20.55
N THR A 54 -15.03 -9.10 19.62
CA THR A 54 -14.65 -8.78 18.23
C THR A 54 -13.67 -7.61 18.20
N VAL A 55 -13.95 -6.50 18.90
CA VAL A 55 -13.03 -5.35 18.94
C VAL A 55 -11.73 -5.70 19.66
N MET A 56 -11.81 -6.43 20.77
CA MET A 56 -10.63 -6.84 21.56
C MET A 56 -9.65 -7.68 20.74
N VAL A 57 -10.16 -8.62 19.93
CA VAL A 57 -9.32 -9.49 19.07
C VAL A 57 -8.95 -8.81 17.75
N ALA A 58 -9.87 -8.06 17.14
CA ALA A 58 -9.61 -7.38 15.88
C ALA A 58 -8.50 -6.33 16.02
N THR A 59 -8.39 -5.64 17.15
CA THR A 59 -7.39 -4.58 17.35
C THR A 59 -5.93 -5.06 17.19
N PRO A 60 -5.46 -6.11 17.91
CA PRO A 60 -4.11 -6.63 17.72
C PRO A 60 -3.93 -7.30 16.35
N VAL A 61 -4.96 -7.98 15.83
CA VAL A 61 -4.89 -8.62 14.51
C VAL A 61 -4.75 -7.58 13.39
N LEU A 62 -5.48 -6.47 13.48
CA LEU A 62 -5.39 -5.35 12.55
C LEU A 62 -4.00 -4.72 12.58
N SER A 63 -3.49 -4.49 13.80
CA SER A 63 -2.16 -3.90 14.01
C SER A 63 -1.06 -4.77 13.38
N LEU A 64 -1.09 -6.09 13.63
CA LEU A 64 -0.13 -7.03 13.07
C LEU A 64 -0.29 -7.18 11.55
N GLY A 65 -1.52 -7.27 11.05
CA GLY A 65 -1.76 -7.47 9.63
C GLY A 65 -1.36 -6.26 8.78
N TRP A 66 -1.60 -5.04 9.24
CA TRP A 66 -1.07 -3.85 8.55
C TRP A 66 0.46 -3.79 8.57
N TYR A 67 1.10 -4.19 9.67
CA TYR A 67 2.56 -4.29 9.74
C TYR A 67 3.11 -5.30 8.71
N LEU A 68 2.51 -6.50 8.64
CA LEU A 68 2.88 -7.54 7.67
C LEU A 68 2.67 -7.09 6.22
N ILE A 69 1.52 -6.46 5.92
CA ILE A 69 1.23 -5.94 4.58
C ILE A 69 2.26 -4.86 4.20
N GLY A 70 2.62 -3.98 5.14
CA GLY A 70 3.66 -2.97 4.93
C GLY A 70 5.02 -3.60 4.58
N LEU A 71 5.43 -4.62 5.35
CA LEU A 71 6.69 -5.33 5.12
C LEU A 71 6.74 -5.99 3.73
N ILE A 72 5.65 -6.65 3.33
CA ILE A 72 5.54 -7.28 2.01
C ILE A 72 5.52 -6.19 0.91
N SER A 73 4.79 -5.10 1.14
CA SER A 73 4.63 -4.01 0.18
C SER A 73 5.97 -3.33 -0.16
N THR A 74 6.91 -3.25 0.78
CA THR A 74 8.26 -2.70 0.50
C THR A 74 9.09 -3.52 -0.50
N ARG A 75 8.74 -4.80 -0.74
CA ARG A 75 9.45 -5.65 -1.70
C ARG A 75 8.96 -5.49 -3.14
N PHE A 76 7.86 -4.77 -3.35
CA PHE A 76 7.29 -4.53 -4.67
C PHE A 76 7.59 -3.11 -5.13
N GLU A 77 7.95 -2.95 -6.41
CA GLU A 77 8.09 -1.62 -7.00
C GLU A 77 6.75 -0.88 -6.95
N PRO A 78 6.73 0.39 -6.53
CA PRO A 78 5.50 1.16 -6.45
C PRO A 78 4.93 1.39 -7.85
N LEU A 79 3.70 0.92 -8.09
CA LEU A 79 3.00 1.18 -9.34
C LEU A 79 2.45 2.61 -9.35
N TYR A 80 2.61 3.31 -10.47
CA TYR A 80 1.93 4.59 -10.68
C TYR A 80 0.45 4.37 -10.92
N ILE A 81 -0.40 5.23 -10.35
CA ILE A 81 -1.85 5.18 -10.55
C ILE A 81 -2.21 5.58 -12.00
N LEU A 82 -1.40 6.45 -12.61
CA LEU A 82 -1.61 7.02 -13.94
C LEU A 82 -0.38 6.78 -14.82
N GLU A 83 -0.59 6.22 -16.00
CA GLU A 83 0.46 5.96 -17.00
C GLU A 83 1.13 7.26 -17.47
N LYS A 84 0.37 8.37 -17.55
CA LYS A 84 0.89 9.73 -17.80
C LYS A 84 1.87 10.22 -16.71
N ALA A 85 1.64 9.85 -15.45
CA ALA A 85 2.51 10.25 -14.35
C ALA A 85 3.83 9.48 -14.38
N GLU A 86 3.80 8.21 -14.81
CA GLU A 86 4.99 7.39 -15.02
C GLU A 86 5.86 7.96 -16.15
N THR A 87 5.27 8.27 -17.30
CA THR A 87 5.99 8.87 -18.43
C THR A 87 6.57 10.24 -18.07
N ALA A 88 5.80 11.09 -17.36
CA ALA A 88 6.29 12.38 -16.90
C ALA A 88 7.45 12.28 -15.90
N HIS A 89 7.42 11.27 -15.01
CA HIS A 89 8.50 11.05 -14.04
C HIS A 89 9.77 10.52 -14.72
N LYS A 90 9.63 9.55 -15.65
CA LYS A 90 10.74 9.03 -16.46
C LYS A 90 11.41 10.16 -17.28
N ALA A 91 10.60 10.99 -17.94
CA ALA A 91 11.10 12.16 -18.69
C ALA A 91 11.86 13.17 -17.80
N ARG A 92 11.44 13.38 -16.54
CA ARG A 92 12.16 14.26 -15.60
C ARG A 92 13.51 13.69 -15.17
N ILE A 93 13.60 12.38 -14.93
CA ILE A 93 14.85 11.72 -14.59
C ILE A 93 15.83 11.83 -15.76
N GLU A 94 15.36 11.59 -16.98
CA GLU A 94 16.16 11.66 -18.19
C GLU A 94 16.69 13.07 -18.45
N ARG A 95 15.85 14.11 -18.29
CA ARG A 95 16.29 15.51 -18.35
C ARG A 95 17.36 15.85 -17.31
N LYS A 96 17.23 15.34 -16.07
CA LYS A 96 18.26 15.54 -15.03
C LYS A 96 19.56 14.83 -15.38
N LYS A 97 19.50 13.61 -15.93
CA LYS A 97 20.66 12.85 -16.39
C LYS A 97 21.38 13.60 -17.51
N ASN A 98 20.65 14.02 -18.55
CA ASN A 98 21.21 14.79 -19.67
C ASN A 98 21.81 16.13 -19.21
N ARG A 99 21.15 16.87 -18.30
CA ARG A 99 21.70 18.11 -17.74
C ARG A 99 22.98 17.87 -16.94
N LYS A 100 23.06 16.75 -16.21
CA LYS A 100 24.27 16.39 -15.45
C LYS A 100 25.41 16.00 -16.41
N THR A 101 25.12 15.22 -17.45
CA THR A 101 26.08 14.87 -18.50
C THR A 101 26.59 16.10 -19.25
N ALA A 102 25.71 17.02 -19.68
CA ALA A 102 26.08 18.26 -20.35
C ALA A 102 26.94 19.18 -19.47
N ARG A 103 26.69 19.22 -18.15
CA ARG A 103 27.56 19.92 -17.19
C ARG A 103 28.93 19.28 -17.04
N MET A 104 29.03 17.95 -17.07
CA MET A 104 30.33 17.25 -17.02
C MET A 104 31.12 17.39 -18.32
N ASN A 105 30.44 17.52 -19.45
CA ASN A 105 31.05 17.73 -20.76
C ASN A 105 31.40 19.20 -21.07
N GLY A 106 31.18 20.12 -20.12
CA GLY A 106 31.55 21.54 -20.30
C GLY A 106 30.62 22.36 -21.20
N GLU A 107 29.55 21.79 -21.75
CA GLU A 107 28.57 22.48 -22.63
C GLU A 107 27.62 23.43 -21.89
N SER A 108 27.82 23.66 -20.59
CA SER A 108 26.98 24.52 -19.75
C SER A 108 27.37 26.01 -19.83
N ARG A 109 27.69 26.51 -21.01
CA ARG A 109 27.77 27.95 -21.30
C ARG A 109 27.49 28.19 -22.78
N ILE A 110 26.23 28.46 -23.13
CA ILE A 110 25.77 29.69 -23.81
C ILE A 110 24.29 29.86 -23.43
#